data_AF-A0A966MNV3-F1
#
_entry.id   AF-A0A966MNV3-F1
#
_cell.length_a   1.000
_cell.length_b   1.000
_cell.length_c   1.000
_cell.angle_alpha   90.00
_cell.angle_beta   90.00
_cell.angle_gamma   90.00
#
_symmetry.space_group_name_H-M   'P 1'
#
loop_
_entity.id
_entity.type
_entity.pdbx_description
1 polymer ?
#
loop_
_entity_poly.entity_id
_entity_poly.type
_entity_poly.pdbx_seq_one_letter_code
_entity_poly.pdbx_strand_id
1 'polypeptide(L)' 'GYRTDVIEFVAGEHTAKNLMIRAVATGRPDADAAARLDDLMTRWGVRPAIIDRLDRIGA' A
#
# COMPACT_ATOMS: atom_id res chain seq x y z
N GLY A 1 7.82 -10.68 3.37
CA GLY A 1 7.87 -9.62 2.36
C GLY A 1 6.95 -9.97 1.23
N TYR A 2 6.51 -8.96 0.48
CA TYR A 2 5.57 -9.14 -0.63
C TYR A 2 6.15 -8.48 -1.88
N ARG A 3 5.97 -9.14 -3.03
CA ARG A 3 6.11 -8.47 -4.32
C ARG A 3 4.75 -7.85 -4.64
N THR A 4 4.73 -6.55 -4.89
CA THR A 4 3.49 -5.78 -5.09
C THR A 4 3.42 -5.21 -6.49
N ASP A 5 2.22 -5.23 -7.08
CA ASP A 5 1.92 -4.58 -8.36
C ASP A 5 0.73 -3.63 -8.20
N VAL A 6 0.75 -2.54 -8.95
CA VAL A 6 -0.36 -1.57 -9.05
C VAL A 6 -0.88 -1.59 -10.48
N ILE A 7 -2.17 -1.85 -10.64
CA ILE A 7 -2.82 -1.99 -11.94
C ILE A 7 -3.99 -1.01 -11.98
N GLU A 8 -3.98 -0.06 -12.90
CA GLU A 8 -5.12 0.80 -13.19
C GLU A 8 -5.95 0.19 -14.33
N PHE A 9 -7.25 0.03 -14.10
CA PHE A 9 -8.20 -0.36 -15.12
C PHE A 9 -8.77 0.91 -15.76
N VAL A 10 -8.52 1.06 -17.05
CA VAL A 10 -9.02 2.18 -17.85
C VAL A 10 -10.14 1.67 -18.75
N ALA A 11 -11.35 2.20 -18.57
CA ALA A 11 -12.50 1.94 -19.46
C ALA A 11 -12.57 3.01 -20.57
N GLY A 12 -13.23 2.69 -21.68
CA GLY A 12 -13.46 3.66 -22.77
C GLY A 12 -14.42 4.78 -22.36
N GLU A 13 -15.29 4.50 -21.39
CA GLU A 13 -16.24 5.43 -20.78
C GLU A 13 -15.64 6.17 -19.58
N HIS A 14 -16.19 7.35 -19.25
CA HIS A 14 -15.80 8.15 -18.08
C HIS A 14 -16.23 7.47 -16.77
N THR A 15 -15.44 6.50 -16.33
CA THR A 15 -15.57 5.85 -15.02
C THR A 15 -14.59 6.47 -14.02
N ALA A 16 -14.91 6.41 -12.73
CA ALA A 16 -13.93 6.73 -11.69
C ALA A 16 -12.73 5.78 -11.82
N LYS A 17 -11.53 6.26 -11.46
CA LYS A 17 -10.31 5.47 -11.54
C LYS A 17 -10.46 4.17 -10.74
N ASN A 18 -10.28 3.04 -11.41
CA ASN A 18 -10.32 1.73 -10.80
C ASN A 18 -8.90 1.21 -10.69
N LEU A 19 -8.42 0.99 -9.46
CA LEU A 19 -7.05 0.55 -9.21
C LEU A 19 -7.07 -0.74 -8.39
N MET A 20 -6.36 -1.76 -8.85
CA MET A 20 -6.08 -2.98 -8.12
C MET A 20 -4.65 -2.98 -7.62
N ILE A 21 -4.49 -3.23 -6.33
CA ILE A 21 -3.20 -3.52 -5.71
C ILE A 21 -3.16 -5.02 -5.49
N ARG A 22 -2.13 -5.68 -6.04
CA ARG A 22 -1.88 -7.10 -5.85
C ARG A 22 -0.61 -7.29 -5.04
N ALA A 23 -0.61 -8.26 -4.12
CA ALA A 23 0.56 -8.65 -3.36
C ALA A 23 0.76 -10.18 -3.44
N VAL A 24 1.98 -10.62 -3.72
CA VAL A 24 2.36 -12.04 -3.69
C VAL A 24 3.37 -12.25 -2.57
N ALA A 25 3.04 -13.14 -1.63
CA ALA A 25 3.93 -13.50 -0.53
C ALA A 25 5.22 -14.12 -1.09
N THR A 26 6.37 -13.60 -0.68
CA THR A 26 7.68 -14.08 -1.18
C THR A 26 8.38 -15.03 -0.22
N GLY A 27 7.84 -15.23 0.98
CA GLY A 27 8.49 -15.98 2.06
C GLY A 27 9.73 -15.31 2.66
N ARG A 28 10.15 -14.15 2.13
CA ARG A 28 11.34 -13.42 2.60
C ARG A 28 10.92 -12.09 3.21
N PRO A 29 11.13 -11.87 4.53
CA PRO A 29 10.91 -10.56 5.15
C PRO A 29 11.72 -9.45 4.47
N ASP A 30 11.19 -8.23 4.52
CA ASP A 30 11.87 -7.04 4.02
C ASP A 30 12.20 -6.17 5.24
N ALA A 31 13.47 -6.19 5.64
CA ALA A 31 13.91 -5.58 6.91
C ALA A 31 13.76 -4.05 6.92
N ASP A 32 13.77 -3.42 5.75
CA ASP A 32 13.77 -1.96 5.60
C ASP A 32 12.36 -1.39 5.36
N ALA A 33 11.33 -2.26 5.31
CA ALA A 33 9.97 -1.86 4.98
C ALA A 33 9.39 -0.83 5.95
N ALA A 34 9.63 -1.00 7.26
CA ALA A 34 9.15 -0.07 8.29
C ALA A 34 9.81 1.31 8.13
N ALA A 35 11.14 1.35 7.99
CA ALA A 35 11.87 2.61 7.82
C ALA A 35 11.43 3.38 6.57
N ARG A 36 11.14 2.68 5.46
CA ARG A 36 10.59 3.32 4.25
C ARG A 36 9.18 3.88 4.45
N LEU A 37 8.33 3.21 5.23
CA LEU A 37 7.01 3.73 5.56
C LEU A 37 7.14 5.02 6.40
N ASP A 38 8.02 5.03 7.40
CA ASP A 38 8.27 6.20 8.24
C ASP A 38 8.81 7.40 7.44
N ASP A 39 9.72 7.16 6.50
CA ASP A 39 10.21 8.19 5.58
C ASP A 39 9.09 8.77 4.71
N LEU A 40 8.24 7.91 4.11
CA LEU A 40 7.11 8.36 3.30
C LEU A 40 6.12 9.21 4.10
N MET A 41 5.79 8.79 5.32
CA MET A 41 4.90 9.54 6.21
C MET A 41 5.49 10.91 6.55
N THR A 42 6.78 10.95 6.91
CA THR A 42 7.49 12.18 7.26
C THR A 42 7.57 13.12 6.07
N ARG A 43 7.99 12.62 4.91
CA ARG A 43 8.21 13.41 3.70
C ARG A 43 6.93 14.06 3.18
N TRP A 44 5.80 13.37 3.29
CA TRP A 44 4.52 13.87 2.76
C TRP A 44 3.66 14.52 3.86
N GLY A 45 4.06 14.41 5.13
CA GLY A 45 3.30 14.93 6.27
C GLY A 45 1.94 14.24 6.43
N VAL A 46 1.84 12.96 6.07
CA VAL A 46 0.58 12.21 6.08
C VAL A 46 0.69 10.96 6.94
N ARG A 47 -0.43 10.57 7.57
CA ARG A 47 -0.63 9.26 8.16
C ARG A 47 -1.56 8.44 7.27
N PRO A 48 -1.07 7.37 6.61
CA PRO A 48 -1.90 6.53 5.76
C PRO A 48 -3.05 5.92 6.55
N ALA A 49 -4.26 6.03 6.02
CA ALA A 49 -5.47 5.56 6.70
C ALA A 49 -5.50 4.03 6.93
N ILE A 50 -4.61 3.27 6.29
CA ILE A 50 -4.44 1.84 6.54
C ILE A 50 -3.80 1.56 7.90
N ILE A 51 -2.92 2.44 8.41
CA ILE A 51 -2.32 2.29 9.73
C ILE A 51 -3.42 2.34 10.80
N ASP A 52 -4.29 3.36 10.76
CA ASP A 52 -5.46 3.48 11.65
C ASP A 52 -6.39 2.26 11.61
N ARG A 53 -6.48 1.61 10.45
CA ARG A 53 -7.33 0.44 10.26
C ARG A 53 -6.69 -0.83 10.83
N LEU A 54 -5.37 -0.98 10.70
CA LEU A 54 -4.62 -2.10 11.27
C LEU A 54 -4.62 -2.03 12.81
N ASP A 55 -4.36 -0.84 13.36
CA ASP A 55 -4.40 -0.59 14.81
C ASP A 55 -5.75 -1.01 15.41
N ARG A 56 -6.85 -0.72 14.69
CA ARG A 56 -8.21 -1.05 15.12
C ARG A 56 -8.51 -2.54 15.16
N ILE A 57 -7.92 -3.32 14.25
CA ILE A 57 -8.15 -4.77 14.18
C ILE A 57 -7.13 -5.57 14.98
N GLY A 58 -6.24 -4.91 15.72
CA GLY A 58 -5.22 -5.54 16.54
C GLY A 58 -4.19 -6.34 15.74
N ALA A 59 -3.97 -5.94 14.48
CA ALA A 59 -2.97 -6.53 13.60
C ALA A 59 -1.56 -5.97 13.88
#